data_AF-A0A957QXK6-F1
#
_entry.id   AF-A0A957QXK6-F1
#
_cell.length_a   1.000
_cell.length_b   1.000
_cell.length_c   1.000
_cell.angle_alpha   90.00
_cell.angle_beta   90.00
_cell.angle_gamma   90.00
#
_symmetry.space_group_name_H-M   'P 1'
#
loop_
_entity.id
_entity.type
_entity.pdbx_description
1 polymer ?
#
loop_
_entity_poly.entity_id
_entity_poly.type
_entity_poly.pdbx_seq_one_letter_code
_entity_poly.pdbx_strand_id
1 'polypeptide(L)'
;SGQEYTTKAVLLATGAKYRRLEVPGENELLGKNIHFCATCDGAFYKGKKVLVIGGGNSAYEEGLFLTKFADQVDIAVRTAEPRASRILQEKVAGMAGVNVLLNQAVQGFKGDNELEAVLLEDRESGATSEQAYDGVFVFIGVSPNNELAQALTDTDAAGFVVTDKTFMTSAPGLFVAGDLRAGSTKQAATAAGEGAAAALMIRAYLQELG
;
A
#
# COMPACT_ATOMS: atom_id res chain seq x y z
N SER A 1 -31.73 6.43 11.88
CA SER A 1 -32.64 6.33 10.72
C SER A 1 -31.81 6.06 9.48
N GLY A 2 -32.31 5.28 8.52
CA GLY A 2 -31.65 5.03 7.24
C GLY A 2 -32.66 5.14 6.10
N GLN A 3 -32.19 5.56 4.93
CA GLN A 3 -32.95 5.49 3.68
C GLN A 3 -32.59 4.20 2.96
N GLU A 4 -33.57 3.49 2.40
CA GLU A 4 -33.37 2.27 1.63
C GLU A 4 -33.45 2.56 0.13
N TYR A 5 -32.53 1.97 -0.63
CA TYR A 5 -32.47 2.07 -2.07
C TYR A 5 -32.34 0.67 -2.67
N THR A 6 -33.05 0.40 -3.77
CA THR A 6 -33.00 -0.88 -4.49
C THR A 6 -32.46 -0.69 -5.90
N THR A 7 -31.72 -1.68 -6.41
CA THR A 7 -31.14 -1.66 -7.75
C THR A 7 -30.99 -3.09 -8.28
N LYS A 8 -30.95 -3.24 -9.60
CA LYS A 8 -30.65 -4.52 -10.27
C LYS A 8 -29.15 -4.84 -10.29
N ALA A 9 -28.28 -3.83 -10.18
CA ALA A 9 -26.83 -4.00 -10.19
C ALA A 9 -26.12 -2.98 -9.29
N VAL A 10 -25.01 -3.39 -8.69
CA VAL A 10 -24.16 -2.58 -7.80
C VAL A 10 -22.71 -2.68 -8.26
N LEU A 11 -22.02 -1.53 -8.35
CA LEU A 11 -20.57 -1.47 -8.51
C LEU A 11 -19.93 -1.04 -7.18
N LEU A 12 -19.14 -1.91 -6.56
CA LEU A 12 -18.30 -1.55 -5.44
C LEU A 12 -16.94 -1.05 -5.94
N ALA A 13 -16.68 0.23 -5.73
CA ALA A 13 -15.41 0.89 -6.01
C ALA A 13 -14.86 1.56 -4.73
N THR A 14 -15.03 0.90 -3.58
CA THR A 14 -14.64 1.42 -2.25
C THR A 14 -13.13 1.42 -2.02
N GLY A 15 -12.35 0.81 -2.91
CA GLY A 15 -10.89 0.83 -2.90
C GLY A 15 -10.26 0.04 -1.76
N ALA A 16 -9.05 0.44 -1.38
CA ALA A 16 -8.29 -0.12 -0.27
C ALA A 16 -7.64 1.00 0.53
N LYS A 17 -7.31 0.72 1.78
CA LYS A 17 -6.58 1.63 2.69
C LYS A 17 -5.18 1.10 2.96
N TYR A 18 -4.18 1.97 2.88
CA TYR A 18 -2.84 1.63 3.35
C TYR A 18 -2.88 1.35 4.84
N ARG A 19 -2.17 0.30 5.28
CA ARG A 19 -1.97 0.06 6.70
C ARG A 19 -1.06 1.16 7.25
N ARG A 20 -1.45 1.66 8.42
CA ARG A 20 -0.79 2.76 9.11
C ARG A 20 0.11 2.22 10.21
N LEU A 21 1.15 2.97 10.53
CA LEU A 21 2.00 2.64 11.69
C LEU A 21 1.30 3.00 13.00
N GLU A 22 0.40 4.00 12.97
CA GLU A 22 -0.35 4.46 14.14
C GLU A 22 0.56 4.96 15.26
N VAL A 23 1.65 5.61 14.88
CA VAL A 23 2.64 6.20 15.78
C VAL A 23 2.54 7.73 15.79
N PRO A 24 2.99 8.40 16.87
CA PRO A 24 3.01 9.86 16.95
C PRO A 24 3.74 10.50 15.74
N GLY A 25 3.19 11.60 15.22
CA GLY A 25 3.75 12.36 14.11
C GLY A 25 3.45 11.82 12.71
N GLU A 26 2.87 10.61 12.58
CA GLU A 26 2.59 10.02 11.27
C GLU A 26 1.56 10.87 10.49
N ASN A 27 0.46 11.27 11.15
CA ASN A 27 -0.66 11.99 10.50
C ASN A 27 -0.26 13.39 10.02
N GLU A 28 0.58 14.09 10.79
CA GLU A 28 0.98 15.48 10.56
C GLU A 28 1.90 15.62 9.33
N LEU A 29 2.64 14.54 9.03
CA LEU A 29 3.64 14.48 7.96
C LEU A 29 3.17 13.66 6.73
N LEU A 30 1.96 13.09 6.78
CA LEU A 30 1.37 12.37 5.65
C LEU A 30 1.26 13.26 4.41
N GLY A 31 1.72 12.74 3.27
CA GLY A 31 1.70 13.44 1.98
C GLY A 31 2.69 14.60 1.88
N LYS A 32 3.47 14.87 2.95
CA LYS A 32 4.60 15.82 2.93
C LYS A 32 5.91 15.06 2.82
N ASN A 33 6.25 14.29 3.86
CA ASN A 33 7.46 13.48 3.92
C ASN A 33 7.18 11.99 4.14
N ILE A 34 5.94 11.62 4.52
CA ILE A 34 5.53 10.23 4.69
C ILE A 34 4.59 9.84 3.54
N HIS A 35 5.01 8.81 2.79
CA HIS A 35 4.40 8.39 1.54
C HIS A 35 4.08 6.90 1.53
N PHE A 36 3.16 6.51 0.66
CA PHE A 36 2.73 5.11 0.47
C PHE A 36 2.88 4.63 -0.98
N CYS A 37 3.45 5.45 -1.87
CA CYS A 37 3.64 5.13 -3.28
C CYS A 37 5.00 5.63 -3.77
N ALA A 38 6.01 4.77 -3.83
CA ALA A 38 7.32 5.18 -4.34
C ALA A 38 7.27 5.53 -5.84
N THR A 39 6.42 4.86 -6.62
CA THR A 39 6.19 5.22 -8.04
C THR A 39 5.65 6.64 -8.21
N CYS A 40 4.86 7.14 -7.26
CA CYS A 40 4.25 8.46 -7.30
C CYS A 40 5.21 9.55 -6.81
N ASP A 41 5.86 9.30 -5.66
CA ASP A 41 6.57 10.34 -4.91
C ASP A 41 8.11 10.23 -4.99
N GLY A 42 8.64 9.10 -5.46
CA GLY A 42 10.07 8.79 -5.44
C GLY A 42 10.94 9.81 -6.19
N ALA A 43 10.43 10.39 -7.29
CA ALA A 43 11.16 11.39 -8.07
C ALA A 43 11.49 12.68 -7.29
N PHE A 44 10.73 13.00 -6.24
CA PHE A 44 10.98 14.18 -5.40
C PHE A 44 12.16 13.99 -4.43
N TYR A 45 12.67 12.76 -4.31
CA TYR A 45 13.75 12.39 -3.40
C TYR A 45 15.10 12.20 -4.11
N LYS A 46 15.29 12.86 -5.26
CA LYS A 46 16.55 12.80 -5.99
C LYS A 46 17.72 13.32 -5.14
N GLY A 47 18.76 12.51 -4.96
CA GLY A 47 19.95 12.88 -4.18
C GLY A 47 19.73 12.94 -2.67
N LYS A 48 18.63 12.34 -2.18
CA LYS A 48 18.23 12.39 -0.76
C LYS A 48 18.41 11.05 -0.06
N LYS A 49 18.31 11.06 1.28
CA LYS A 49 18.28 9.87 2.13
C LYS A 49 16.83 9.54 2.50
N VAL A 50 16.37 8.34 2.17
CA VAL A 50 14.99 7.90 2.45
C VAL A 50 14.95 6.64 3.30
N LEU A 51 13.90 6.53 4.13
CA LEU A 51 13.58 5.35 4.91
C LEU A 51 12.41 4.62 4.28
N VAL A 52 12.55 3.32 4.09
CA VAL A 52 11.49 2.40 3.68
C VAL A 52 11.11 1.54 4.87
N ILE A 53 9.82 1.46 5.18
CA ILE A 53 9.33 0.72 6.34
C ILE A 53 8.55 -0.50 5.86
N GLY A 54 9.08 -1.69 6.14
CA GLY A 54 8.43 -2.96 5.81
C GLY A 54 9.42 -4.08 5.54
N GLY A 55 8.99 -5.31 5.81
CA GLY A 55 9.82 -6.50 5.62
C GLY A 55 9.36 -7.45 4.51
N GLY A 56 8.32 -7.10 3.74
CA GLY A 56 7.78 -7.94 2.66
C GLY A 56 8.34 -7.58 1.28
N ASN A 57 7.92 -8.32 0.24
CA ASN A 57 8.34 -8.06 -1.14
C ASN A 57 8.11 -6.60 -1.54
N SER A 58 6.95 -6.01 -1.22
CA SER A 58 6.64 -4.62 -1.58
C SER A 58 7.69 -3.63 -1.05
N ALA A 59 8.15 -3.78 0.20
CA ALA A 59 9.16 -2.89 0.75
C ALA A 59 10.51 -3.00 0.00
N TYR A 60 10.89 -4.22 -0.38
CA TYR A 60 12.14 -4.47 -1.10
C TYR A 60 12.06 -4.02 -2.56
N GLU A 61 10.96 -4.32 -3.26
CA GLU A 61 10.74 -3.92 -4.65
C GLU A 61 10.66 -2.40 -4.80
N GLU A 62 9.87 -1.73 -3.94
CA GLU A 62 9.74 -0.28 -3.95
C GLU A 62 11.03 0.40 -3.42
N GLY A 63 11.71 -0.19 -2.44
CA GLY A 63 13.03 0.27 -2.00
C GLY A 63 14.05 0.24 -3.13
N LEU A 64 14.11 -0.87 -3.88
CA LEU A 64 14.93 -0.96 -5.10
C LEU A 64 14.53 0.08 -6.15
N PHE A 65 13.24 0.36 -6.31
CA PHE A 65 12.77 1.41 -7.23
C PHE A 65 13.27 2.80 -6.81
N LEU A 66 13.25 3.12 -5.50
CA LEU A 66 13.70 4.40 -4.96
C LEU A 66 15.19 4.66 -5.19
N THR A 67 16.04 3.62 -5.30
CA THR A 67 17.47 3.77 -5.61
C THR A 67 17.75 4.40 -6.98
N LYS A 68 16.74 4.48 -7.87
CA LYS A 68 16.86 5.23 -9.13
C LYS A 68 16.90 6.75 -8.92
N PHE A 69 16.53 7.21 -7.72
CA PHE A 69 16.41 8.64 -7.38
C PHE A 69 17.23 8.99 -6.14
N ALA A 70 17.02 8.29 -5.03
CA ALA A 70 17.68 8.55 -3.75
C ALA A 70 19.12 8.04 -3.73
N ASP A 71 20.01 8.77 -3.05
CA ASP A 71 21.41 8.38 -2.87
C ASP A 71 21.55 7.30 -1.79
N GLN A 72 20.64 7.29 -0.82
CA GLN A 72 20.61 6.32 0.26
C GLN A 72 19.17 5.87 0.55
N VAL A 73 18.96 4.56 0.56
CA VAL A 73 17.69 3.91 0.89
C VAL A 73 17.91 2.96 2.05
N ASP A 74 17.39 3.29 3.23
CA ASP A 74 17.43 2.37 4.38
C ASP A 74 16.08 1.64 4.48
N ILE A 75 16.09 0.33 4.67
CA ILE A 75 14.89 -0.50 4.82
C ILE A 75 14.79 -0.96 6.27
N ALA A 76 13.89 -0.36 7.04
CA ALA A 76 13.60 -0.76 8.41
C ALA A 76 12.64 -1.96 8.46
N VAL A 77 13.12 -3.04 9.07
CA VAL A 77 12.39 -4.29 9.26
C VAL A 77 12.25 -4.54 10.75
N ARG A 78 11.00 -4.61 11.22
CA ARG A 78 10.67 -4.80 12.65
C ARG A 78 11.10 -6.16 13.22
N THR A 79 11.45 -7.12 12.39
CA THR A 79 11.80 -8.49 12.79
C THR A 79 13.25 -8.78 12.49
N ALA A 80 13.80 -9.81 13.15
CA ALA A 80 15.16 -10.28 12.91
C ALA A 80 15.35 -10.83 11.49
N GLU A 81 14.26 -11.32 10.87
CA GLU A 81 14.27 -11.77 9.48
C GLU A 81 13.16 -11.09 8.67
N PRO A 82 13.44 -10.64 7.43
CA PRO A 82 12.43 -10.15 6.52
C PRO A 82 11.62 -11.30 5.92
N ARG A 83 10.36 -11.00 5.55
CA ARG A 83 9.44 -11.89 4.83
C ARG A 83 9.59 -11.82 3.31
N ALA A 84 10.39 -10.89 2.80
CA ALA A 84 10.67 -10.75 1.38
C ALA A 84 11.32 -12.02 0.81
N SER A 85 11.16 -12.29 -0.48
CA SER A 85 11.78 -13.44 -1.13
C SER A 85 13.31 -13.38 -1.02
N ARG A 86 13.97 -14.55 -0.94
CA ARG A 86 15.44 -14.64 -0.86
C ARG A 86 16.15 -13.88 -1.99
N ILE A 87 15.60 -13.97 -3.21
CA ILE A 87 16.13 -13.27 -4.40
C ILE A 87 16.13 -11.75 -4.19
N LEU A 88 15.06 -11.18 -3.61
CA LEU A 88 15.00 -9.75 -3.32
C LEU A 88 15.97 -9.36 -2.19
N GLN A 89 16.09 -10.19 -1.16
CA GLN A 89 17.04 -9.96 -0.07
C GLN A 89 18.48 -9.93 -0.57
N GLU A 90 18.87 -10.91 -1.38
CA GLU A 90 20.21 -11.00 -1.99
C GLU A 90 20.49 -9.82 -2.92
N LYS A 91 19.50 -9.42 -3.73
CA LYS A 91 19.63 -8.27 -4.63
C LYS A 91 19.87 -6.97 -3.86
N VAL A 92 19.14 -6.74 -2.77
CA VAL A 92 19.33 -5.57 -1.91
C VAL A 92 20.67 -5.61 -1.18
N ALA A 93 21.08 -6.77 -0.65
CA ALA A 93 22.33 -6.91 0.11
C ALA A 93 23.60 -6.58 -0.70
N GLY A 94 23.56 -6.76 -2.03
CA GLY A 94 24.68 -6.45 -2.92
C GLY A 94 24.72 -4.99 -3.44
N MET A 95 23.76 -4.14 -3.06
CA MET A 95 23.65 -2.80 -3.61
C MET A 95 24.30 -1.72 -2.73
N ALA A 96 25.12 -0.88 -3.35
CA ALA A 96 25.58 0.35 -2.72
C ALA A 96 24.42 1.34 -2.54
N GLY A 97 24.45 2.10 -1.45
CA GLY A 97 23.40 3.07 -1.12
C GLY A 97 22.11 2.42 -0.61
N VAL A 98 22.12 1.13 -0.24
CA VAL A 98 20.97 0.47 0.38
C VAL A 98 21.40 -0.24 1.66
N ASN A 99 20.73 0.03 2.78
CA ASN A 99 20.95 -0.70 4.03
C ASN A 99 19.66 -1.38 4.47
N VAL A 100 19.77 -2.57 5.06
CA VAL A 100 18.64 -3.23 5.73
C VAL A 100 18.87 -3.17 7.22
N LEU A 101 17.95 -2.49 7.93
CA LEU A 101 17.98 -2.31 9.37
C LEU A 101 17.02 -3.31 10.01
N LEU A 102 17.55 -4.46 10.42
CA LEU A 102 16.78 -5.52 11.09
C LEU A 102 16.48 -5.13 12.55
N ASN A 103 15.45 -5.76 13.12
CA ASN A 103 14.95 -5.46 14.47
C ASN A 103 14.54 -4.00 14.73
N GLN A 104 14.47 -3.14 13.70
CA GLN A 104 14.11 -1.73 13.86
C GLN A 104 12.60 -1.52 13.76
N ALA A 105 11.98 -1.09 14.85
CA ALA A 105 10.61 -0.60 14.87
C ALA A 105 10.58 0.93 14.82
N VAL A 106 9.71 1.51 14.00
CA VAL A 106 9.43 2.95 14.08
C VAL A 106 8.48 3.21 15.25
N GLN A 107 8.88 4.11 16.14
CA GLN A 107 8.11 4.51 17.33
C GLN A 107 7.46 5.89 17.18
N GLY A 108 7.88 6.67 16.19
CA GLY A 108 7.30 7.98 15.91
C GLY A 108 8.11 8.79 14.92
N PHE A 109 7.53 9.91 14.52
CA PHE A 109 8.13 10.90 13.65
C PHE A 109 8.17 12.23 14.36
N LYS A 110 9.30 12.93 14.27
CA LYS A 110 9.48 14.29 14.78
C LYS A 110 9.49 15.28 13.63
N GLY A 111 8.90 16.43 13.90
CA GLY A 111 8.70 17.50 12.92
C GLY A 111 7.25 17.93 12.88
N ASP A 112 7.03 19.19 12.51
CA ASP A 112 5.69 19.79 12.44
C ASP A 112 5.23 19.90 10.97
N ASN A 113 5.96 20.71 10.19
CA ASN A 113 5.69 20.88 8.76
C ASN A 113 6.57 20.03 7.84
N GLU A 114 7.72 19.58 8.34
CA GLU A 114 8.67 18.74 7.61
C GLU A 114 9.27 17.72 8.58
N LEU A 115 9.66 16.56 8.06
CA LEU A 115 10.29 15.52 8.85
C LEU A 115 11.68 15.95 9.31
N GLU A 116 11.91 15.94 10.63
CA GLU A 116 13.21 16.23 11.24
C GLU A 116 13.94 14.94 11.63
N ALA A 117 13.21 13.99 12.22
CA ALA A 117 13.77 12.71 12.64
C ALA A 117 12.74 11.59 12.70
N VAL A 118 13.20 10.36 12.51
CA VAL A 118 12.47 9.12 12.78
C VAL A 118 12.99 8.54 14.09
N LEU A 119 12.09 8.25 15.02
CA LEU A 119 12.40 7.53 16.25
C LEU A 119 12.36 6.03 15.96
N LEU A 120 13.49 5.36 16.12
CA LEU A 120 13.65 3.93 15.93
C LEU A 120 13.94 3.24 17.26
N GLU A 121 13.33 2.08 17.47
CA GLU A 121 13.65 1.15 18.54
C GLU A 121 14.29 -0.10 17.94
N ASP A 122 15.49 -0.43 18.39
CA ASP A 122 16.05 -1.77 18.21
C ASP A 122 15.37 -2.73 19.19
N ARG A 123 14.54 -3.63 18.67
CA ARG A 123 13.78 -4.59 19.46
C ARG A 123 14.61 -5.70 20.07
N GLU A 124 15.86 -5.87 19.65
CA GLU A 124 16.76 -6.85 20.25
C GLU A 124 17.36 -6.30 21.54
N SER A 125 17.85 -5.04 21.51
CA SER A 125 18.50 -4.40 22.65
C SER A 125 17.56 -3.53 23.51
N GLY A 126 16.40 -3.13 22.97
CA GLY A 126 15.50 -2.13 23.55
C GLY A 126 16.02 -0.68 23.41
N ALA A 127 17.16 -0.47 22.74
CA ALA A 127 17.72 0.86 22.55
C ALA A 127 16.89 1.69 21.58
N THR A 128 16.73 2.98 21.89
CA THR A 128 16.06 3.93 20.99
C THR A 128 17.08 4.88 20.37
N SER A 129 16.83 5.29 19.14
CA SER A 129 17.68 6.23 18.40
C SER A 129 16.84 7.15 17.54
N GLU A 130 17.39 8.33 17.26
CA GLU A 130 16.79 9.29 16.33
C GLU A 130 17.66 9.38 15.09
N GLN A 131 17.04 9.26 13.92
CA GLN A 131 17.74 9.31 12.65
C GLN A 131 17.05 10.27 11.69
N ALA A 132 17.85 11.15 11.08
CA ALA A 132 17.38 12.06 10.05
C ALA A 132 17.19 11.31 8.72
N TYR A 133 16.05 11.60 8.07
CA TYR A 133 15.68 11.15 6.74
C TYR A 133 14.93 12.28 6.06
N ASP A 134 15.09 12.43 4.76
CA ASP A 134 14.35 13.41 3.99
C ASP A 134 12.91 12.95 3.72
N GLY A 135 12.70 11.63 3.61
CA GLY A 135 11.41 11.03 3.31
C GLY A 135 11.28 9.60 3.84
N VAL A 136 10.04 9.21 4.08
CA VAL A 136 9.65 7.91 4.61
C VAL A 136 8.61 7.29 3.69
N PHE A 137 8.80 6.02 3.35
CA PHE A 137 7.90 5.25 2.50
C PHE A 137 7.40 4.02 3.26
N VAL A 138 6.11 3.93 3.49
CA VAL A 138 5.50 2.89 4.34
C VAL A 138 4.90 1.78 3.47
N PHE A 139 5.51 0.59 3.50
CA PHE A 139 5.07 -0.59 2.74
C PHE A 139 4.80 -1.79 3.66
N ILE A 140 3.94 -1.58 4.66
CA ILE A 140 3.50 -2.63 5.60
C ILE A 140 2.20 -3.35 5.17
N GLY A 141 1.73 -3.05 3.96
CA GLY A 141 0.59 -3.67 3.30
C GLY A 141 -0.62 -2.75 3.15
N VAL A 142 -1.60 -3.25 2.42
CA VAL A 142 -2.90 -2.62 2.16
C VAL A 142 -3.99 -3.51 2.72
N SER A 143 -5.07 -2.90 3.19
CA SER A 143 -6.29 -3.58 3.62
C SER A 143 -7.43 -3.17 2.68
N PRO A 144 -8.13 -4.12 2.05
CA PRO A 144 -9.27 -3.79 1.19
C PRO A 144 -10.42 -3.21 2.00
N ASN A 145 -11.15 -2.25 1.43
CA ASN A 145 -12.38 -1.71 2.02
C ASN A 145 -13.57 -2.62 1.64
N ASN A 146 -13.50 -3.88 2.08
CA ASN A 146 -14.39 -4.97 1.68
C ASN A 146 -15.58 -5.17 2.62
N GLU A 147 -15.82 -4.26 3.57
CA GLU A 147 -16.83 -4.43 4.62
C GLU A 147 -18.24 -4.66 4.03
N LEU A 148 -18.54 -4.05 2.87
CA LEU A 148 -19.80 -4.23 2.14
C LEU A 148 -19.84 -5.50 1.26
N ALA A 149 -18.69 -6.09 0.93
CA ALA A 149 -18.56 -7.19 -0.02
C ALA A 149 -18.38 -8.56 0.65
N GLN A 150 -17.67 -8.61 1.78
CA GLN A 150 -17.16 -9.85 2.38
C GLN A 150 -18.24 -10.88 2.76
N ALA A 151 -19.48 -10.43 3.01
CA ALA A 151 -20.60 -11.31 3.34
C ALA A 151 -21.40 -11.74 2.10
N LEU A 152 -21.14 -11.13 0.95
CA LEU A 152 -21.93 -11.31 -0.28
C LEU A 152 -21.19 -12.13 -1.33
N THR A 153 -19.86 -12.17 -1.31
CA THR A 153 -19.07 -12.76 -2.38
C THR A 153 -17.68 -13.22 -1.93
N ASP A 154 -16.99 -13.94 -2.81
CA ASP A 154 -15.67 -14.51 -2.51
C ASP A 154 -14.56 -13.45 -2.52
N THR A 155 -13.62 -13.63 -1.59
CA THR A 155 -12.40 -12.85 -1.50
C THR A 155 -11.17 -13.74 -1.60
N ASP A 156 -10.05 -13.18 -2.04
CA ASP A 156 -8.75 -13.84 -1.95
C ASP A 156 -8.26 -13.93 -0.49
N ALA A 157 -7.11 -14.56 -0.27
CA ALA A 157 -6.53 -14.74 1.07
C ALA A 157 -6.14 -13.41 1.75
N ALA A 158 -6.04 -12.31 1.00
CA ALA A 158 -5.77 -10.97 1.52
C ALA A 158 -7.06 -10.13 1.70
N GLY A 159 -8.22 -10.70 1.37
CA GLY A 159 -9.54 -10.08 1.51
C GLY A 159 -9.99 -9.25 0.31
N PHE A 160 -9.23 -9.21 -0.79
CA PHE A 160 -9.65 -8.48 -2.00
C PHE A 160 -10.71 -9.29 -2.75
N VAL A 161 -11.68 -8.60 -3.34
CA VAL A 161 -12.83 -9.28 -3.97
C VAL A 161 -12.43 -9.91 -5.29
N VAL A 162 -12.76 -11.19 -5.46
CA VAL A 162 -12.50 -11.93 -6.69
C VAL A 162 -13.59 -11.60 -7.71
N THR A 163 -13.17 -11.31 -8.93
CA THR A 163 -14.07 -11.09 -10.08
C THR A 163 -13.66 -11.97 -11.24
N ASP A 164 -14.60 -12.21 -12.15
CA ASP A 164 -14.26 -12.69 -13.49
C ASP A 164 -13.73 -11.54 -14.38
N LYS A 165 -13.57 -11.83 -15.69
CA LYS A 165 -13.09 -10.86 -16.68
C LYS A 165 -14.09 -9.73 -16.99
N THR A 166 -15.33 -9.86 -16.55
CA THR A 166 -16.41 -8.88 -16.70
C THR A 166 -16.57 -7.99 -15.47
N PHE A 167 -15.67 -8.10 -14.49
CA PHE A 167 -15.73 -7.40 -13.20
C PHE A 167 -16.89 -7.83 -12.29
N MET A 168 -17.66 -8.84 -12.69
CA MET A 168 -18.71 -9.41 -11.85
C MET A 168 -18.10 -10.36 -10.83
N THR A 169 -18.66 -10.37 -9.63
CA THR A 169 -18.25 -11.29 -8.55
C THR A 169 -19.05 -12.60 -8.62
N SER A 170 -18.85 -13.50 -7.65
CA SER A 170 -19.68 -14.70 -7.54
C SER A 170 -21.14 -14.41 -7.15
N ALA A 171 -21.47 -13.18 -6.74
CA ALA A 171 -22.84 -12.72 -6.53
C ALA A 171 -23.38 -12.02 -7.79
N PRO A 172 -24.42 -12.56 -8.45
CA PRO A 172 -24.97 -11.95 -9.66
C PRO A 172 -25.43 -10.50 -9.43
N GLY A 173 -25.05 -9.62 -10.35
CA GLY A 173 -25.37 -8.19 -10.27
C GLY A 173 -24.44 -7.38 -9.35
N LEU A 174 -23.50 -8.03 -8.65
CA LEU A 174 -22.44 -7.35 -7.89
C LEU A 174 -21.17 -7.30 -8.74
N PHE A 175 -20.66 -6.09 -8.95
CA PHE A 175 -19.44 -5.80 -9.68
C PHE A 175 -18.42 -5.11 -8.78
N VAL A 176 -17.14 -5.30 -9.06
CA VAL A 176 -16.05 -4.62 -8.34
C VAL A 176 -15.02 -4.08 -9.30
N ALA A 177 -14.57 -2.84 -9.06
CA ALA A 177 -13.51 -2.21 -9.83
C ALA A 177 -12.51 -1.48 -8.92
N GLY A 178 -11.30 -1.28 -9.44
CA GLY A 178 -10.25 -0.54 -8.74
C GLY A 178 -9.67 -1.33 -7.58
N ASP A 179 -9.25 -0.62 -6.53
CA ASP A 179 -8.34 -1.19 -5.55
C ASP A 179 -8.95 -2.23 -4.60
N LEU A 180 -10.28 -2.35 -4.57
CA LEU A 180 -10.97 -3.44 -3.88
C LEU A 180 -10.79 -4.79 -4.61
N ARG A 181 -10.58 -4.76 -5.93
CA ARG A 181 -10.51 -5.95 -6.78
C ARG A 181 -9.20 -6.70 -6.59
N ALA A 182 -9.29 -8.03 -6.52
CA ALA A 182 -8.14 -8.92 -6.53
C ALA A 182 -7.35 -8.76 -7.84
N GLY A 183 -6.03 -8.59 -7.74
CA GLY A 183 -5.15 -8.39 -8.89
C GLY A 183 -5.21 -7.00 -9.55
N SER A 184 -5.83 -5.98 -8.92
CA SER A 184 -5.66 -4.60 -9.39
C SER A 184 -4.24 -4.10 -9.10
N THR A 185 -3.73 -3.22 -9.95
CA THR A 185 -2.36 -2.68 -9.87
C THR A 185 -2.21 -1.53 -8.87
N LYS A 186 -3.30 -1.12 -8.19
CA LYS A 186 -3.30 -0.02 -7.21
C LYS A 186 -2.82 1.32 -7.76
N GLN A 187 -3.25 1.65 -8.99
CA GLN A 187 -2.93 2.90 -9.67
C GLN A 187 -4.20 3.65 -10.07
N ALA A 188 -4.17 4.99 -9.98
CA ALA A 188 -5.35 5.81 -10.29
C ALA A 188 -5.84 5.61 -11.74
N ALA A 189 -4.91 5.58 -12.71
CA ALA A 189 -5.25 5.40 -14.12
C ALA A 189 -5.90 4.04 -14.41
N THR A 190 -5.40 2.96 -13.79
CA THR A 190 -5.97 1.62 -13.96
C THR A 190 -7.31 1.51 -13.25
N ALA A 191 -7.47 2.08 -12.06
CA ALA A 191 -8.74 2.09 -11.35
C ALA A 191 -9.83 2.83 -12.15
N ALA A 192 -9.49 3.97 -12.77
CA ALA A 192 -10.40 4.67 -13.67
C ALA A 192 -10.77 3.83 -14.91
N GLY A 193 -9.78 3.15 -15.51
CA GLY A 193 -10.01 2.24 -16.63
C GLY A 193 -10.90 1.05 -16.27
N GLU A 194 -10.67 0.41 -15.12
CA GLU A 194 -11.50 -0.67 -14.60
C GLU A 194 -12.94 -0.20 -14.32
N GLY A 195 -13.12 0.99 -13.74
CA GLY A 195 -14.45 1.57 -13.52
C GLY A 195 -15.22 1.80 -14.83
N ALA A 196 -14.55 2.33 -15.85
CA ALA A 196 -15.15 2.50 -17.17
C ALA A 196 -15.52 1.15 -17.82
N ALA A 197 -14.65 0.15 -17.72
CA ALA A 197 -14.92 -1.19 -18.24
C ALA A 197 -16.08 -1.86 -17.50
N ALA A 198 -16.11 -1.79 -16.17
CA ALA A 198 -17.18 -2.35 -15.33
C ALA A 198 -18.54 -1.72 -15.66
N ALA A 199 -18.60 -0.41 -15.92
CA ALA A 199 -19.84 0.25 -16.34
C ALA A 199 -20.41 -0.31 -17.65
N LEU A 200 -19.55 -0.67 -18.62
CA LEU A 200 -19.97 -1.32 -19.86
C LEU A 200 -20.49 -2.74 -19.62
N MET A 201 -19.87 -3.47 -18.69
CA MET A 201 -20.31 -4.83 -18.31
C MET A 201 -21.64 -4.80 -17.56
N ILE A 202 -21.83 -3.85 -16.64
CA ILE A 202 -23.10 -3.62 -15.96
C ILE A 202 -24.20 -3.31 -16.97
N ARG A 203 -23.93 -2.45 -17.97
CA ARG A 203 -24.90 -2.17 -19.02
C ARG A 203 -25.31 -3.43 -19.77
N ALA A 204 -24.35 -4.28 -20.15
CA ALA A 204 -24.64 -5.54 -20.84
C ALA A 204 -25.47 -6.49 -19.96
N TYR A 205 -25.09 -6.64 -18.68
CA TYR A 205 -25.84 -7.43 -17.70
C TYR A 205 -27.29 -6.96 -17.54
N LEU A 206 -27.51 -5.64 -17.42
CA LEU A 206 -28.85 -5.07 -17.31
C LEU A 206 -29.69 -5.30 -18.57
N GLN A 207 -29.09 -5.26 -19.77
CA GLN A 207 -29.77 -5.55 -21.03
C GLN A 207 -30.22 -7.01 -21.13
N GLU A 208 -29.43 -7.96 -20.61
CA GLU A 208 -29.80 -9.37 -20.57
C GLU A 208 -30.96 -9.65 -19.61
N LEU A 209 -31.15 -8.81 -18.58
CA LEU A 209 -32.23 -8.91 -17.60
C LEU A 209 -33.58 -8.30 -18.06
N GLY A 210 -33.59 -7.50 -19.14
CA GLY A 210 -34.77 -6.75 -19.59
C GLY A 210 -34.79 -5.30 -19.09
#